data_AF-A0A1L8CXD3-F1
#
_entry.id   AF-A0A1L8CXD3-F1
#
_cell.length_a   1.000
_cell.length_b   1.000
_cell.length_c   1.000
_cell.angle_alpha   90.00
_cell.angle_beta   90.00
_cell.angle_gamma   90.00
#
_symmetry.space_group_name_H-M   'P 1'
#
loop_
_entity.id
_entity.type
_entity.pdbx_description
1 polymer ?
#
loop_
_entity_poly.entity_id
_entity_poly.type
_entity_poly.pdbx_seq_one_letter_code
_entity_poly.pdbx_strand_id
1 'polypeptide(L)'
;MTKKINGFTAFLIILIMGILLFPFWGKVLYPIKYRENIYDAATFAGVDPLLVAAVVKAESNFNPKAVSAKGALGLMQIMPKTAFWLAKEINEPFSRSEELFNPEKNLILGSYYLKYLIDRYDNLELALGAYNAGIANVDIWREKNIASNPNLYPFKETKAFVKKVLWNYKMYRFLY
;
A
#
# COMPACT_ATOMS: atom_id res chain seq x y z
N MET A 1 53.86 -12.08 1.26
CA MET A 1 53.00 -12.48 0.13
C MET A 1 51.61 -11.90 0.32
N THR A 2 51.25 -10.85 -0.43
CA THR A 2 49.87 -10.32 -0.46
C THR A 2 49.00 -11.22 -1.34
N LYS A 3 48.06 -11.95 -0.76
CA LYS A 3 47.05 -12.70 -1.53
C LYS A 3 46.18 -11.70 -2.30
N LYS A 4 46.23 -11.72 -3.63
CA LYS A 4 45.30 -10.95 -4.47
C LYS A 4 43.90 -11.53 -4.30
N ILE A 5 42.92 -10.66 -4.02
CA ILE A 5 41.50 -10.99 -4.02
C ILE A 5 41.08 -11.27 -5.47
N ASN A 6 40.38 -12.38 -5.73
CA ASN A 6 39.91 -12.72 -7.07
C ASN A 6 38.57 -12.02 -7.38
N GLY A 7 38.22 -11.89 -8.66
CA GLY A 7 37.01 -11.15 -9.07
C GLY A 7 35.72 -11.64 -8.40
N PHE A 8 35.60 -12.95 -8.16
CA PHE A 8 34.44 -13.53 -7.48
C PHE A 8 34.36 -13.12 -6.00
N THR A 9 35.48 -13.15 -5.27
CA THR A 9 35.52 -12.70 -3.88
C THR A 9 35.28 -11.20 -3.76
N ALA A 10 35.78 -10.38 -4.69
CA ALA A 10 35.45 -8.96 -4.74
C ALA A 10 33.94 -8.72 -4.96
N PHE A 11 33.32 -9.46 -5.88
CA PHE A 11 31.87 -9.39 -6.12
C PHE A 11 31.05 -9.75 -4.88
N LEU A 12 31.40 -10.84 -4.17
CA LEU A 12 30.72 -11.24 -2.94
C LEU A 12 30.85 -10.17 -1.84
N ILE A 13 32.03 -9.55 -1.70
CA ILE A 13 32.23 -8.46 -0.73
C ILE A 13 31.33 -7.28 -1.06
N ILE A 14 31.24 -6.86 -2.33
CA ILE A 14 30.37 -5.76 -2.77
C ILE A 14 28.90 -6.10 -2.51
N LEU A 15 28.48 -7.33 -2.81
CA LEU A 15 27.12 -7.78 -2.57
C LEU A 15 26.77 -7.75 -1.07
N ILE A 16 27.65 -8.29 -0.22
CA ILE A 16 27.48 -8.29 1.24
C ILE A 16 27.48 -6.86 1.78
N MET A 17 28.41 -6.02 1.34
CA MET A 17 28.43 -4.60 1.72
C MET A 17 27.16 -3.88 1.28
N GLY A 18 26.65 -4.15 0.07
CA GLY A 18 25.38 -3.60 -0.39
C GLY A 18 24.21 -3.97 0.52
N ILE A 19 24.14 -5.23 0.95
CA ILE A 19 23.14 -5.72 1.91
C ILE A 19 23.32 -5.08 3.29
N LEU A 20 24.55 -5.02 3.81
CA LEU A 20 24.85 -4.42 5.12
C LEU A 20 24.58 -2.92 5.15
N LEU A 21 24.81 -2.23 4.03
CA LEU A 21 24.57 -0.79 3.90
C LEU A 21 23.12 -0.46 3.49
N PHE A 22 22.30 -1.47 3.15
CA PHE A 22 20.92 -1.27 2.73
C PHE A 22 20.07 -0.42 3.70
N PRO A 23 20.19 -0.52 5.04
CA PRO A 23 19.49 0.40 5.95
C PRO A 23 19.79 1.89 5.72
N PHE A 24 21.00 2.22 5.22
CA PHE A 24 21.43 3.60 5.01
C PHE A 24 20.92 4.17 3.67
N TRP A 25 21.03 3.40 2.59
CA TRP A 25 20.63 3.87 1.25
C TRP A 25 19.24 3.40 0.81
N GLY A 26 18.63 2.43 1.49
CA GLY A 26 17.32 1.86 1.16
C GLY A 26 16.18 2.87 1.22
N LYS A 27 16.29 3.90 2.07
CA LYS A 27 15.34 5.03 2.13
C LYS A 27 15.25 5.81 0.81
N VAL A 28 16.29 5.77 -0.02
CA VAL A 28 16.27 6.36 -1.37
C VAL A 28 15.33 5.58 -2.29
N LEU A 29 15.26 4.25 -2.15
CA LEU A 29 14.33 3.40 -2.90
C LEU A 29 12.91 3.38 -2.30
N TYR A 30 12.81 3.60 -0.99
CA TYR A 30 11.56 3.64 -0.23
C TYR A 30 11.39 5.00 0.49
N PRO A 31 11.24 6.10 -0.26
CA PRO A 31 10.89 7.37 0.36
C PRO A 31 9.45 7.31 0.86
N ILE A 32 9.15 8.03 1.95
CA ILE A 32 7.77 8.34 2.35
C ILE A 32 7.51 9.79 1.92
N LYS A 33 6.95 9.97 0.73
CA LYS A 33 6.44 11.30 0.30
C LYS A 33 5.12 11.58 0.99
N TYR A 34 4.77 12.85 1.20
CA TYR A 34 3.57 13.25 1.95
C TYR A 34 3.55 12.70 3.38
N ARG A 35 4.73 12.62 4.05
CA ARG A 35 4.89 11.96 5.34
C ARG A 35 3.93 12.49 6.39
N GLU A 36 3.82 13.80 6.54
CA GLU A 36 2.92 14.42 7.51
C GLU A 36 1.46 14.06 7.22
N ASN A 37 0.98 14.28 6.00
CA ASN A 37 -0.39 13.91 5.61
C ASN A 37 -0.68 12.40 5.79
N ILE A 38 0.29 11.53 5.51
CA ILE A 38 0.14 10.08 5.73
C ILE A 38 0.00 9.78 7.22
N TYR A 39 0.83 10.39 8.07
CA TYR A 39 0.79 10.16 9.51
C TYR A 39 -0.50 10.70 10.12
N ASP A 40 -0.96 11.87 9.68
CA ASP A 40 -2.22 12.47 10.16
C ASP A 40 -3.42 11.62 9.75
N ALA A 41 -3.51 11.23 8.47
CA ALA A 41 -4.60 10.39 7.97
C ALA A 41 -4.58 8.98 8.60
N ALA A 42 -3.40 8.40 8.81
CA ALA A 42 -3.26 7.11 9.46
C ALA A 42 -3.66 7.17 10.94
N THR A 43 -3.28 8.24 11.64
CA THR A 43 -3.67 8.48 13.04
C THR A 43 -5.18 8.67 13.15
N PHE A 44 -5.77 9.50 12.28
CA PHE A 44 -7.21 9.69 12.20
C PHE A 44 -7.96 8.36 12.01
N ALA A 45 -7.49 7.51 11.11
CA ALA A 45 -8.13 6.23 10.81
C ALA A 45 -7.72 5.10 11.79
N GLY A 46 -6.76 5.30 12.70
CA GLY A 46 -6.27 4.25 13.59
C GLY A 46 -5.58 3.09 12.86
N VAL A 47 -4.78 3.39 11.83
CA VAL A 47 -3.98 2.41 11.07
C VAL A 47 -2.49 2.76 11.16
N ASP A 48 -1.60 1.79 10.95
CA ASP A 48 -0.15 2.03 10.92
C ASP A 48 0.20 2.95 9.73
N PRO A 49 0.85 4.12 9.94
CA PRO A 49 1.25 5.02 8.86
C PRO A 49 2.20 4.37 7.84
N LEU A 50 3.00 3.38 8.24
CA LEU A 50 3.88 2.64 7.33
C LEU A 50 3.08 1.68 6.44
N LEU A 51 1.94 1.18 6.90
CA LEU A 51 1.01 0.42 6.07
C LEU A 51 0.32 1.33 5.05
N VAL A 52 -0.11 2.53 5.46
CA VAL A 52 -0.67 3.54 4.52
C VAL A 52 0.37 3.90 3.46
N ALA A 53 1.61 4.17 3.84
CA ALA A 53 2.70 4.43 2.89
C ALA A 53 2.93 3.25 1.93
N ALA A 54 2.82 2.01 2.42
CA ALA A 54 2.94 0.80 1.61
C ALA A 54 1.83 0.68 0.56
N VAL A 55 0.59 1.00 0.92
CA VAL A 55 -0.55 1.06 -0.01
C VAL A 55 -0.37 2.17 -1.03
N VAL A 56 -0.02 3.40 -0.61
CA VAL A 56 0.24 4.52 -1.53
C VAL A 56 1.34 4.17 -2.55
N LYS A 57 2.44 3.54 -2.09
CA LYS A 57 3.51 3.08 -2.98
C LYS A 57 3.01 2.01 -3.96
N ALA A 58 2.15 1.11 -3.52
CA ALA A 58 1.61 0.04 -4.37
C ALA A 58 0.65 0.58 -5.44
N GLU A 59 -0.21 1.51 -5.07
CA GLU A 59 -1.28 2.08 -5.90
C GLU A 59 -0.77 3.10 -6.91
N SER A 60 -0.13 4.17 -6.43
CA SER A 60 0.22 5.33 -7.26
C SER A 60 1.72 5.59 -7.36
N ASN A 61 2.53 4.87 -6.57
CA ASN A 61 3.93 5.23 -6.33
C ASN A 61 4.09 6.70 -5.91
N PHE A 62 3.19 7.18 -5.05
CA PHE A 62 3.11 8.56 -4.57
C PHE A 62 2.82 9.62 -5.65
N ASN A 63 2.15 9.26 -6.74
CA ASN A 63 1.66 10.24 -7.71
C ASN A 63 0.24 10.71 -7.33
N PRO A 64 0.06 11.95 -6.85
CA PRO A 64 -1.27 12.44 -6.44
C PRO A 64 -2.22 12.67 -7.62
N LYS A 65 -1.71 12.69 -8.87
CA LYS A 65 -2.51 12.84 -10.09
C LYS A 65 -2.73 11.51 -10.83
N ALA A 66 -2.44 10.38 -10.19
CA ALA A 66 -2.61 9.07 -10.81
C ALA A 66 -4.08 8.80 -11.12
N VAL A 67 -4.33 8.22 -12.31
CA VAL A 67 -5.64 7.76 -12.76
C VAL A 67 -5.48 6.34 -13.30
N SER A 68 -6.19 5.37 -12.74
CA SER A 68 -6.18 4.00 -13.28
C SER A 68 -7.06 3.89 -14.52
N ALA A 69 -6.85 2.84 -15.32
CA ALA A 69 -7.72 2.50 -16.45
C ALA A 69 -9.19 2.26 -16.05
N LYS A 70 -9.44 1.91 -14.78
CA LYS A 70 -10.78 1.70 -14.21
C LYS A 70 -11.37 2.98 -13.61
N GLY A 71 -10.63 4.09 -13.58
CA GLY A 71 -11.09 5.39 -13.07
C GLY A 71 -10.80 5.64 -11.59
N ALA A 72 -9.89 4.88 -10.97
CA ALA A 72 -9.43 5.13 -9.61
C ALA A 72 -8.48 6.33 -9.55
N LEU A 73 -8.58 7.16 -8.51
CA LEU A 73 -7.94 8.49 -8.47
C LEU A 73 -6.98 8.67 -7.28
N GLY A 74 -5.87 9.36 -7.53
CA GLY A 74 -4.98 9.91 -6.51
C GLY A 74 -4.04 8.90 -5.85
N LEU A 75 -3.53 9.27 -4.67
CA LEU A 75 -2.44 8.56 -3.97
C LEU A 75 -2.78 7.11 -3.62
N MET A 76 -3.98 6.89 -3.12
CA MET A 76 -4.50 5.59 -2.66
C MET A 76 -5.49 4.97 -3.65
N GLN A 77 -5.57 5.53 -4.88
CA GLN A 77 -6.40 5.04 -5.98
C GLN A 77 -7.83 4.69 -5.55
N ILE A 78 -8.55 5.69 -5.04
CA ILE A 78 -9.93 5.52 -4.59
C ILE A 78 -10.88 5.68 -5.79
N MET A 79 -11.86 4.77 -5.91
CA MET A 79 -12.94 4.90 -6.89
C MET A 79 -13.89 6.04 -6.50
N PRO A 80 -14.33 6.90 -7.44
CA PRO A 80 -15.24 8.00 -7.14
C PRO A 80 -16.48 7.61 -6.32
N LYS A 81 -17.17 6.52 -6.71
CA LYS A 81 -18.33 6.00 -5.98
C LYS A 81 -18.00 5.65 -4.53
N THR A 82 -16.84 5.03 -4.29
CA THR A 82 -16.36 4.69 -2.95
C THR A 82 -16.04 5.95 -2.15
N ALA A 83 -15.41 6.95 -2.77
CA ALA A 83 -15.10 8.21 -2.09
C ALA A 83 -16.36 8.95 -1.61
N PHE A 84 -17.42 9.02 -2.42
CA PHE A 84 -18.68 9.63 -1.99
C PHE A 84 -19.32 8.90 -0.80
N TRP A 85 -19.27 7.56 -0.80
CA TRP A 85 -19.73 6.77 0.34
C TRP A 85 -18.88 7.05 1.58
N LEU A 86 -17.56 6.93 1.49
CA LEU A 86 -16.63 7.15 2.60
C LEU A 86 -16.77 8.54 3.20
N ALA A 87 -16.83 9.58 2.35
CA ALA A 87 -16.93 10.95 2.80
C ALA A 87 -18.21 11.19 3.60
N LYS A 88 -19.33 10.57 3.19
CA LYS A 88 -20.57 10.59 3.95
C LYS A 88 -20.42 9.90 5.31
N GLU A 89 -19.78 8.74 5.37
CA GLU A 89 -19.59 7.99 6.63
C GLU A 89 -18.79 8.79 7.67
N ILE A 90 -17.79 9.57 7.24
CA ILE A 90 -16.94 10.35 8.15
C ILE A 90 -17.32 11.83 8.26
N ASN A 91 -18.45 12.25 7.67
CA ASN A 91 -18.89 13.64 7.59
C ASN A 91 -17.85 14.60 6.97
N GLU A 92 -17.06 14.11 6.03
CA GLU A 92 -16.08 14.92 5.29
C GLU A 92 -16.77 15.61 4.10
N PRO A 93 -16.64 16.94 3.95
CA PRO A 93 -17.17 17.65 2.79
C PRO A 93 -16.52 17.14 1.49
N PHE A 94 -17.32 16.51 0.63
CA PHE A 94 -16.87 15.97 -0.64
C PHE A 94 -17.96 16.11 -1.70
N SER A 95 -17.67 16.90 -2.73
CA SER A 95 -18.66 17.30 -3.74
C SER A 95 -18.33 16.77 -5.13
N ARG A 96 -17.04 16.58 -5.42
CA ARG A 96 -16.54 16.29 -6.77
C ARG A 96 -15.38 15.29 -6.72
N SER A 97 -15.34 14.38 -7.69
CA SER A 97 -14.32 13.33 -7.72
C SER A 97 -12.89 13.85 -7.89
N GLU A 98 -12.70 15.00 -8.51
CA GLU A 98 -11.41 15.65 -8.71
C GLU A 98 -10.74 16.05 -7.38
N GLU A 99 -11.52 16.17 -6.30
CA GLU A 99 -11.00 16.39 -4.95
C GLU A 99 -10.10 15.22 -4.49
N LEU A 100 -10.20 14.03 -5.10
CA LEU A 100 -9.29 12.91 -4.86
C LEU A 100 -7.87 13.15 -5.38
N PHE A 101 -7.62 14.18 -6.18
CA PHE A 101 -6.26 14.60 -6.52
C PHE A 101 -5.60 15.44 -5.43
N ASN A 102 -6.35 15.89 -4.43
CA ASN A 102 -5.80 16.51 -3.22
C ASN A 102 -5.21 15.38 -2.32
N PRO A 103 -3.90 15.42 -1.99
CA PRO A 103 -3.26 14.40 -1.17
C PRO A 103 -3.93 14.15 0.18
N GLU A 104 -4.29 15.20 0.90
CA GLU A 104 -4.86 15.12 2.24
C GLU A 104 -6.22 14.43 2.21
N LYS A 105 -7.15 14.89 1.37
CA LYS A 105 -8.47 14.25 1.22
C LYS A 105 -8.37 12.81 0.77
N ASN A 106 -7.50 12.53 -0.20
CA ASN A 106 -7.31 11.17 -0.71
C ASN A 106 -6.78 10.23 0.37
N LEU A 107 -5.80 10.69 1.17
CA LEU A 107 -5.20 9.93 2.26
C LEU A 107 -6.19 9.71 3.41
N ILE A 108 -6.98 10.71 3.79
CA ILE A 108 -8.02 10.57 4.83
C ILE A 108 -9.04 9.50 4.42
N LEU A 109 -9.64 9.66 3.23
CA LEU A 109 -10.66 8.72 2.75
C LEU A 109 -10.08 7.32 2.54
N GLY A 110 -8.89 7.22 1.94
CA GLY A 110 -8.24 5.93 1.68
C GLY A 110 -7.78 5.21 2.95
N SER A 111 -7.27 5.94 3.95
CA SER A 111 -6.86 5.37 5.23
C SER A 111 -8.07 4.89 6.02
N TYR A 112 -9.17 5.66 6.01
CA TYR A 112 -10.44 5.23 6.61
C TYR A 112 -10.99 3.98 5.92
N TYR A 113 -10.95 3.92 4.58
CA TYR A 113 -11.39 2.73 3.85
C TYR A 113 -10.53 1.50 4.18
N LEU A 114 -9.21 1.68 4.26
CA LEU A 114 -8.31 0.61 4.66
C LEU A 114 -8.63 0.10 6.07
N LYS A 115 -8.87 1.00 7.03
CA LYS A 115 -9.30 0.64 8.39
C LYS A 115 -10.59 -0.15 8.38
N TYR A 116 -11.61 0.36 7.68
CA TYR A 116 -12.91 -0.29 7.56
C TYR A 116 -12.79 -1.73 7.04
N LEU A 117 -11.92 -1.97 6.05
CA LEU A 117 -11.68 -3.32 5.52
C LEU A 117 -10.90 -4.21 6.50
N ILE A 118 -9.90 -3.66 7.20
CA ILE A 118 -9.16 -4.41 8.24
C ILE A 118 -10.15 -4.90 9.31
N ASP A 119 -11.05 -4.02 9.77
CA ASP A 119 -12.03 -4.35 10.80
C ASP A 119 -13.07 -5.36 10.31
N ARG A 120 -13.51 -5.25 9.05
CA ARG A 120 -14.47 -6.20 8.44
C ARG A 120 -13.92 -7.62 8.38
N TYR A 121 -12.65 -7.78 8.03
CA TYR A 121 -12.07 -9.09 7.73
C TYR A 121 -11.23 -9.67 8.86
N ASP A 122 -10.79 -8.87 9.84
CA ASP A 122 -9.85 -9.24 10.89
C ASP A 122 -8.60 -9.97 10.34
N ASN A 123 -8.22 -9.60 9.12
CA ASN A 123 -7.16 -10.22 8.36
C ASN A 123 -6.66 -9.24 7.31
N LEU A 124 -5.39 -8.83 7.43
CA LEU A 124 -4.81 -7.81 6.56
C LEU A 124 -4.78 -8.24 5.08
N GLU A 125 -4.50 -9.50 4.79
CA GLU A 125 -4.40 -9.97 3.40
C GLU A 125 -5.76 -9.93 2.70
N LEU A 126 -6.83 -10.29 3.42
CA LEU A 126 -8.20 -10.17 2.94
C LEU A 126 -8.64 -8.73 2.80
N ALA A 127 -8.29 -7.87 3.76
CA ALA A 127 -8.57 -6.44 3.68
C ALA A 127 -7.92 -5.83 2.42
N LEU A 128 -6.66 -6.15 2.15
CA LEU A 128 -5.96 -5.69 0.94
C LEU A 128 -6.55 -6.32 -0.34
N GLY A 129 -6.98 -7.58 -0.27
CA GLY A 129 -7.72 -8.23 -1.34
C GLY A 129 -9.00 -7.47 -1.67
N ALA A 130 -9.77 -7.07 -0.66
CA ALA A 130 -11.03 -6.37 -0.81
C ALA A 130 -10.82 -4.90 -1.20
N TYR A 131 -9.70 -4.31 -0.79
CA TYR A 131 -9.29 -2.98 -1.20
C TYR A 131 -9.16 -2.91 -2.73
N ASN A 132 -8.48 -3.90 -3.33
CA ASN A 132 -8.22 -3.94 -4.77
C ASN A 132 -9.33 -4.60 -5.61
N ALA A 133 -9.91 -5.71 -5.13
CA ALA A 133 -10.92 -6.48 -5.86
C ALA A 133 -12.36 -6.10 -5.50
N GLY A 134 -12.58 -5.34 -4.44
CA GLY A 134 -13.90 -5.03 -3.90
C GLY A 134 -14.41 -6.10 -2.93
N ILE A 135 -15.18 -5.64 -1.94
CA ILE A 135 -15.79 -6.43 -0.85
C ILE A 135 -16.60 -7.62 -1.38
N ALA A 136 -17.45 -7.40 -2.38
CA ALA A 136 -18.31 -8.45 -2.93
C ALA A 136 -17.52 -9.67 -3.44
N ASN A 137 -16.37 -9.44 -4.08
CA ASN A 137 -15.52 -10.53 -4.56
C ASN A 137 -14.90 -11.30 -3.40
N VAL A 138 -14.37 -10.60 -2.40
CA VAL A 138 -13.70 -11.23 -1.25
C VAL A 138 -14.68 -11.96 -0.36
N ASP A 139 -15.90 -11.45 -0.20
CA ASP A 139 -16.97 -12.14 0.53
C ASP A 139 -17.29 -13.50 -0.12
N ILE A 140 -17.42 -13.54 -1.45
CA ILE A 140 -17.59 -14.80 -2.21
C ILE A 140 -16.38 -15.73 -2.02
N TRP A 141 -15.14 -15.20 -1.99
CA TRP A 141 -13.95 -16.02 -1.77
C TRP A 141 -13.90 -16.59 -0.34
N ARG A 142 -14.40 -15.84 0.63
CA ARG A 142 -14.51 -16.26 2.03
C ARG A 142 -15.48 -17.40 2.20
N GLU A 143 -16.66 -17.30 1.61
CA GLU A 143 -17.67 -18.37 1.62
C GLU A 143 -17.15 -19.67 0.98
N LYS A 144 -16.30 -19.54 -0.05
CA LYS A 144 -15.71 -20.68 -0.76
C LYS A 144 -14.41 -21.23 -0.14
N ASN A 145 -14.01 -20.75 1.05
CA ASN A 145 -12.72 -21.08 1.69
C ASN A 145 -11.47 -20.80 0.83
N ILE A 146 -11.57 -19.89 -0.14
CA ILE A 146 -10.46 -19.40 -0.98
C ILE A 146 -9.68 -18.30 -0.24
N ALA A 147 -10.39 -17.54 0.60
CA ALA A 147 -9.87 -16.42 1.36
C ALA A 147 -8.68 -16.74 2.28
N SER A 148 -8.59 -17.97 2.79
CA SER A 148 -7.54 -18.41 3.73
C SER A 148 -6.15 -18.50 3.11
N ASN A 149 -6.03 -18.39 1.78
CA ASN A 149 -4.74 -18.39 1.10
C ASN A 149 -4.76 -17.40 -0.09
N PRO A 150 -4.10 -16.24 -0.01
CA PRO A 150 -4.05 -15.27 -1.10
C PRO A 150 -3.57 -15.82 -2.43
N ASN A 151 -2.80 -16.91 -2.45
CA ASN A 151 -2.38 -17.53 -3.70
C ASN A 151 -3.55 -18.12 -4.50
N LEU A 152 -4.66 -18.43 -3.81
CA LEU A 152 -5.89 -18.93 -4.41
C LEU A 152 -6.80 -17.81 -4.95
N TYR A 153 -6.48 -16.53 -4.72
CA TYR A 153 -7.32 -15.45 -5.26
C TYR A 153 -7.44 -15.57 -6.79
N PRO A 154 -8.66 -15.54 -7.35
CA PRO A 154 -8.88 -15.70 -8.79
C PRO A 154 -8.19 -14.62 -9.63
N PHE A 155 -8.11 -13.39 -9.09
CA PHE A 155 -7.58 -12.25 -9.82
C PHE A 155 -6.06 -12.14 -9.64
N LYS A 156 -5.33 -12.31 -10.75
CA LYS A 156 -3.86 -12.18 -10.77
C LYS A 156 -3.40 -10.79 -10.32
N GLU A 157 -4.13 -9.74 -10.73
CA GLU A 157 -3.90 -8.35 -10.32
C GLU A 157 -3.95 -8.20 -8.79
N THR A 158 -5.01 -8.72 -8.16
CA THR A 158 -5.19 -8.67 -6.71
C THR A 158 -4.10 -9.43 -5.96
N LYS A 159 -3.69 -10.60 -6.46
CA LYS A 159 -2.55 -11.35 -5.87
C LYS A 159 -1.26 -10.55 -5.91
N ALA A 160 -0.97 -9.91 -7.05
CA ALA A 160 0.20 -9.08 -7.21
C ALA A 160 0.14 -7.85 -6.29
N PHE A 161 -1.04 -7.22 -6.19
CA PHE A 161 -1.27 -6.08 -5.32
C PHE A 161 -1.01 -6.41 -3.84
N VAL A 162 -1.63 -7.48 -3.32
CA VAL A 162 -1.45 -7.90 -1.92
C VAL A 162 0.01 -8.18 -1.62
N LYS A 163 0.70 -8.95 -2.48
CA LYS A 163 2.13 -9.23 -2.33
C LYS A 163 2.98 -7.94 -2.35
N LYS A 164 2.66 -7.01 -3.25
CA LYS A 164 3.35 -5.72 -3.38
C LYS A 164 3.19 -4.87 -2.12
N VAL A 165 1.98 -4.76 -1.57
CA VAL A 165 1.72 -4.01 -0.33
C VAL A 165 2.44 -4.64 0.86
N LEU A 166 2.31 -5.94 1.07
CA LEU A 166 2.96 -6.62 2.20
C LEU A 166 4.49 -6.50 2.13
N TRP A 167 5.05 -6.61 0.92
CA TRP A 167 6.48 -6.38 0.70
C TRP A 167 6.86 -4.94 1.04
N ASN A 168 6.17 -3.95 0.47
CA ASN A 168 6.42 -2.54 0.77
C ASN A 168 6.32 -2.24 2.26
N TYR A 169 5.33 -2.81 2.95
CA TYR A 169 5.12 -2.61 4.38
C TYR A 169 6.28 -3.18 5.20
N LYS A 170 6.75 -4.39 4.88
CA LYS A 170 7.96 -4.97 5.47
C LYS A 170 9.18 -4.07 5.25
N MET A 171 9.34 -3.51 4.06
CA MET A 171 10.46 -2.62 3.74
C MET A 171 10.37 -1.29 4.50
N TYR A 172 9.18 -0.70 4.61
CA TYR A 172 8.99 0.52 5.39
C TYR A 172 9.28 0.30 6.87
N ARG A 173 8.79 -0.80 7.48
CA ARG A 173 9.09 -1.17 8.88
C ARG A 173 10.55 -1.49 9.15
N PHE A 174 11.29 -1.92 8.13
CA PHE A 174 12.72 -2.18 8.27
C PHE A 174 13.54 -0.88 8.22
N LEU A 175 13.08 0.11 7.45
CA LEU A 175 13.83 1.33 7.18
C LEU A 175 13.49 2.48 8.13
N TYR A 176 12.27 2.53 8.68
CA TYR A 176 11.74 3.62 9.50
C TYR A 176 11.25 3.09 10.83
#